data_AF-A0A2X2K203-F1
#
_entry.id   AF-A0A2X2K203-F1
#
_cell.length_a   1.000
_cell.length_b   1.000
_cell.length_c   1.000
_cell.angle_alpha   90.00
_cell.angle_beta   90.00
_cell.angle_gamma   90.00
#
_symmetry.space_group_name_H-M   'P 1'
#
loop_
_entity.id
_entity.type
_entity.pdbx_description
1 polymer ?
#
loop_
_entity_poly.entity_id
_entity_poly.type
_entity_poly.pdbx_seq_one_letter_code
_entity_poly.pdbx_strand_id
1 'polypeptide(L)'
;MTKLAVVGATGLVGTKMLETLNRKNIPFDELVLFSSARSAGKEVEFQGKTYTVQELTDARASEHFDYVLMSAGGVQANTLPHSLKKVVQSL
;
A
#
# COMPACT_ATOMS: atom_id res chain seq x y z
N MET A 1 8.26 -4.92 14.79
CA MET A 1 8.59 -4.18 13.56
C MET A 1 7.32 -4.16 12.73
N THR A 2 6.76 -2.98 12.45
CA THR A 2 5.46 -2.77 11.83
C THR A 2 5.66 -2.50 10.35
N LYS A 3 5.27 -3.45 9.50
CA LYS A 3 5.39 -3.39 8.05
C LYS A 3 4.03 -3.02 7.43
N LEU A 4 3.99 -1.85 6.81
CA LEU A 4 2.81 -1.24 6.21
C LEU A 4 2.88 -1.33 4.68
N ALA A 5 1.80 -1.77 4.04
CA ALA A 5 1.66 -1.71 2.58
C ALA A 5 0.57 -0.74 2.16
N VAL A 6 0.79 -0.01 1.06
CA VAL A 6 -0.22 0.82 0.40
C VAL A 6 -0.39 0.34 -1.04
N VAL A 7 -1.56 -0.18 -1.36
CA VAL A 7 -1.92 -0.64 -2.70
C VAL A 7 -2.61 0.48 -3.47
N GLY A 8 -2.14 0.75 -4.68
CA GLY A 8 -2.60 1.85 -5.51
C GLY A 8 -1.94 3.19 -5.13
N ALA A 9 -0.72 3.18 -4.58
CA ALA A 9 -0.01 4.35 -4.07
C ALA A 9 0.10 5.52 -5.08
N THR A 10 0.10 5.22 -6.37
CA THR A 10 0.19 6.20 -7.47
C THR A 10 -1.17 6.68 -8.00
N GLY A 11 -2.27 6.13 -7.49
CA GLY A 11 -3.63 6.51 -7.88
C GLY A 11 -4.19 7.61 -6.99
N LEU A 12 -5.32 8.21 -7.39
CA LEU A 12 -5.95 9.33 -6.68
C LEU A 12 -6.14 9.06 -5.18
N VAL A 13 -6.71 7.90 -4.83
CA VAL A 13 -6.96 7.55 -3.43
C VAL A 13 -5.67 7.17 -2.69
N GLY A 14 -4.75 6.43 -3.33
CA GLY A 14 -3.49 6.04 -2.69
C GLY A 14 -2.59 7.24 -2.37
N THR A 15 -2.56 8.25 -3.24
CA THR A 15 -1.86 9.52 -2.95
C THR A 15 -2.47 10.21 -1.74
N LYS A 16 -3.81 10.26 -1.62
CA LYS A 16 -4.48 10.81 -0.41
C LYS A 16 -4.26 9.98 0.85
N MET A 17 -4.14 8.67 0.73
CA MET A 17 -3.75 7.79 1.85
C MET A 17 -2.35 8.14 2.34
N LEU A 18 -1.36 8.28 1.45
CA LEU A 18 -0.01 8.71 1.80
C LEU A 18 -0.01 10.10 2.45
N GLU A 19 -0.67 11.09 1.85
CA GLU A 19 -0.82 12.42 2.48
C GLU A 19 -1.40 12.35 3.89
N THR A 20 -2.39 11.47 4.12
CA THR A 20 -3.03 11.28 5.42
C THR A 20 -2.11 10.59 6.42
N LEU A 21 -1.37 9.56 6.01
CA LEU A 21 -0.35 8.90 6.83
C LEU A 21 0.71 9.89 7.29
N ASN A 22 1.17 10.75 6.36
CA ASN A 22 2.15 11.79 6.68
C ASN A 22 1.59 12.81 7.66
N ARG A 23 0.39 13.36 7.39
CA ARG A 23 -0.27 14.36 8.25
C ARG A 23 -0.56 13.84 9.66
N LYS A 24 -0.97 12.58 9.79
CA LYS A 24 -1.26 11.96 11.09
C LYS A 24 0.00 11.45 11.80
N ASN A 25 1.16 11.53 11.16
CA ASN A 25 2.43 11.03 11.67
C ASN A 25 2.32 9.59 12.19
N ILE A 26 1.69 8.71 11.40
CA ILE A 26 1.48 7.32 11.78
C ILE A 26 2.84 6.63 11.90
N PRO A 27 3.17 6.01 13.04
CA PRO A 27 4.42 5.29 13.19
C PRO A 27 4.37 3.96 12.44
N PHE A 28 5.42 3.66 11.69
CA PHE A 28 5.69 2.37 11.03
C PHE A 28 7.20 2.18 10.89
N ASP A 29 7.64 0.93 10.74
CA ASP A 29 9.06 0.60 10.58
C ASP A 29 9.44 0.44 9.10
N GLU A 30 8.55 -0.14 8.30
CA GLU A 30 8.74 -0.35 6.85
C GLU A 30 7.47 0.03 6.08
N LEU A 31 7.63 0.73 4.95
CA LEU A 31 6.56 1.08 4.04
C LEU A 31 6.83 0.47 2.66
N VAL A 32 5.84 -0.25 2.14
CA VAL A 32 5.86 -0.85 0.81
C VAL A 32 4.74 -0.26 -0.04
N LEU A 33 5.08 0.24 -1.22
CA LEU A 33 4.11 0.84 -2.15
C LEU A 33 3.85 -0.12 -3.30
N PHE A 34 2.59 -0.50 -3.48
CA PHE A 34 2.15 -1.33 -4.60
C PHE A 34 1.29 -0.52 -5.58
N SER A 35 1.37 -0.86 -6.86
CA SER A 35 0.47 -0.36 -7.91
C SER A 35 0.35 -1.38 -9.05
N SER A 36 -0.34 -1.01 -10.13
CA SER A 36 -0.42 -1.83 -11.34
C SER A 36 0.93 -1.89 -12.07
N ALA A 37 1.12 -2.88 -12.94
CA ALA A 37 2.30 -3.04 -13.80
C ALA A 37 2.70 -1.73 -14.51
N ARG A 38 1.72 -0.97 -14.99
CA ARG A 38 1.93 0.32 -15.66
C ARG A 38 2.61 1.38 -14.77
N SER A 39 2.45 1.29 -13.46
CA SER A 39 2.99 2.25 -12.50
C SER A 39 4.13 1.67 -11.65
N ALA A 40 4.49 0.41 -11.84
CA ALA A 40 5.66 -0.18 -11.23
C ALA A 40 6.94 0.54 -11.71
N GLY A 41 7.92 0.67 -10.83
CA GLY A 41 9.17 1.38 -11.08
C GLY A 41 9.09 2.91 -10.90
N LYS A 42 7.91 3.48 -10.67
CA LYS A 42 7.80 4.90 -10.29
C LYS A 42 8.39 5.13 -8.91
N GLU A 43 9.00 6.29 -8.71
CA GLU A 43 9.51 6.72 -7.41
C GLU A 43 8.52 7.66 -6.74
N VAL A 44 8.33 7.48 -5.43
CA VAL A 44 7.48 8.31 -4.59
C VAL A 44 8.31 8.76 -3.39
N GLU A 45 8.47 10.07 -3.24
CA GLU A 45 9.06 10.65 -2.05
C GLU A 45 8.04 10.69 -0.90
N PHE A 46 8.40 10.09 0.23
CA PHE A 46 7.56 10.05 1.42
C PHE A 46 8.43 10.18 2.68
N GLN A 47 8.13 11.16 3.53
CA GLN A 47 8.89 11.44 4.77
C GLN A 47 10.42 11.55 4.55
N GLY A 48 10.84 12.19 3.46
CA GLY A 48 12.27 12.37 3.14
C GLY A 48 12.99 11.10 2.67
N LYS A 49 12.25 10.02 2.38
CA LYS A 49 12.76 8.78 1.78
C LYS A 49 12.10 8.56 0.42
N THR A 50 12.86 8.05 -0.54
CA THR A 50 12.33 7.66 -1.85
C THR A 50 11.93 6.19 -1.82
N TYR A 51 10.69 5.90 -2.20
CA TYR A 51 10.14 4.55 -2.30
C TYR A 51 9.88 4.21 -3.76
N THR A 52 10.39 3.08 -4.21
CA THR A 52 10.05 2.54 -5.52
C THR A 52 8.74 1.76 -5.45
N VAL A 53 7.79 2.12 -6.31
CA VAL A 53 6.50 1.46 -6.43
C VAL A 53 6.69 0.10 -7.08
N GLN A 54 6.20 -0.93 -6.41
CA GLN A 54 6.25 -2.32 -6.88
C GLN A 54 4.95 -2.71 -7.57
N GLU A 55 5.04 -3.63 -8.52
CA GLU A 55 3.85 -4.27 -9.09
C GLU A 55 3.18 -5.18 -8.05
N LEU A 56 1.86 -5.08 -7.92
CA LEU A 56 1.08 -6.02 -7.11
C LEU A 56 0.96 -7.36 -7.84
N THR A 57 1.71 -8.36 -7.38
CA THR A 57 1.65 -9.75 -7.86
C THR A 57 1.28 -10.68 -6.71
N ASP A 58 0.79 -11.90 -6.99
CA ASP A 58 0.44 -12.88 -5.93
C ASP A 58 1.64 -13.20 -5.04
N ALA A 59 2.84 -13.29 -5.62
CA ALA A 59 4.08 -13.50 -4.88
C ALA A 59 4.34 -12.38 -3.87
N ARG A 60 4.23 -11.12 -4.30
CA ARG A 60 4.40 -9.94 -3.43
C ARG A 60 3.29 -9.81 -2.40
N ALA A 61 2.04 -10.13 -2.78
CA ALA A 61 0.89 -10.09 -1.88
C ALA A 61 0.94 -11.19 -0.80
N SER A 62 1.73 -12.25 -1.00
CA SER A 62 1.96 -13.31 -0.03
C SER A 62 3.00 -12.98 1.05
N GLU A 63 3.73 -11.87 0.89
CA GLU A 63 4.66 -11.40 1.92
C GLU A 63 3.92 -11.00 3.20
N HIS A 64 4.65 -10.97 4.31
CA HIS A 64 4.09 -10.56 5.59
C HIS A 64 3.93 -9.04 5.68
N PHE A 65 2.71 -8.61 6.02
CA PHE A 65 2.37 -7.22 6.30
C PHE A 65 1.48 -7.16 7.55
N ASP A 66 1.74 -6.22 8.44
CA ASP A 66 0.91 -5.96 9.61
C ASP A 66 -0.36 -5.20 9.21
N TYR A 67 -0.20 -4.25 8.28
CA TYR A 67 -1.27 -3.39 7.80
C TYR A 67 -1.18 -3.25 6.28
N VAL A 68 -2.32 -3.35 5.60
CA VAL A 68 -2.44 -3.10 4.17
C VAL A 68 -3.56 -2.10 3.94
N LEU A 69 -3.23 -0.97 3.32
CA LEU A 69 -4.19 0.06 2.92
C LEU A 69 -4.46 -0.08 1.43
N MET A 70 -5.72 -0.29 1.07
CA MET A 70 -6.13 -0.36 -0.32
C MET A 70 -7.49 0.30 -0.50
N SER A 71 -7.69 0.97 -1.64
CA SER A 71 -9.00 1.50 -2.02
C SER A 71 -9.71 0.48 -2.92
N ALA A 72 -10.84 -0.03 -2.45
CA ALA A 72 -11.65 -1.08 -3.10
C ALA A 72 -12.46 -0.58 -4.32
N GLY A 73 -11.92 0.36 -5.10
CA GLY A 73 -12.61 0.89 -6.29
C GLY A 73 -12.48 0.03 -7.56
N GLY A 74 -11.59 -0.97 -7.57
CA GLY A 74 -11.36 -1.80 -8.77
C GLY A 74 -10.69 -3.15 -8.51
N VAL A 75 -10.44 -3.53 -7.26
CA VAL A 75 -9.91 -4.85 -6.90
C VAL A 75 -11.08 -5.67 -6.37
N GLN A 76 -11.41 -6.76 -7.06
CA GLN A 76 -12.40 -7.73 -6.60
C GLN A 76 -11.93 -8.25 -5.23
N ALA A 77 -12.80 -8.19 -4.22
CA ALA A 77 -12.53 -8.57 -2.84
C ALA A 77 -12.10 -10.05 -2.64
N ASN A 78 -12.02 -10.84 -3.73
CA ASN A 78 -11.77 -12.27 -3.73
C ASN A 78 -10.29 -12.67 -3.94
N THR A 79 -9.36 -11.71 -4.06
CA THR A 79 -7.93 -11.97 -4.35
C THR A 79 -7.02 -11.80 -3.13
N LEU A 80 -7.55 -11.55 -1.92
CA LEU A 80 -6.73 -11.39 -0.73
C LEU A 80 -6.46 -12.76 -0.07
N PRO A 81 -5.19 -13.18 0.10
CA PRO A 81 -4.86 -14.35 0.89
C PRO A 81 -5.39 -14.21 2.32
N HIS A 82 -5.76 -15.33 2.94
CA HIS A 82 -6.48 -15.40 4.23
C HIS A 82 -5.78 -14.66 5.39
N SER A 83 -4.48 -14.38 5.26
CA SER A 83 -3.65 -13.64 6.20
C SER A 83 -3.94 -12.13 6.25
N LEU A 84 -4.58 -11.54 5.24
CA LEU A 84 -4.79 -10.08 5.13
C LEU A 84 -6.13 -9.60 5.69
N LYS A 85 -6.88 -10.44 6.42
CA LYS A 85 -8.24 -10.13 6.90
C LYS A 85 -8.39 -8.97 7.89
N LYS A 86 -7.31 -8.27 8.30
CA LYS A 86 -7.37 -7.34 9.44
C LYS A 86 -7.42 -5.84 9.14
N VAL A 87 -7.33 -5.36 7.89
CA VAL A 87 -7.43 -3.91 7.65
C VAL A 87 -8.13 -3.62 6.33
N VAL A 88 -9.46 -3.71 6.33
CA VAL A 88 -10.29 -2.96 5.39
C VAL A 88 -10.89 -1.83 6.20
N GLN A 89 -10.26 -0.66 6.21
CA GLN A 89 -10.94 0.55 6.61
C GLN A 89 -11.14 1.40 5.35
N SER A 90 -12.34 1.27 4.80
CA SER A 90 -12.92 2.31 3.94
C SER A 90 -12.85 3.61 4.73
N LEU A 91 -12.11 4.58 4.19
CA LEU A 91 -12.36 5.99 4.46
C LEU A 91 -13.47 6.46 3.52
#